data_AF-A0A2V6NPI8-F1
#
_entry.id   AF-A0A2V6NPI8-F1
#
_cell.length_a   1.000
_cell.length_b   1.000
_cell.length_c   1.000
_cell.angle_alpha   90.00
_cell.angle_beta   90.00
_cell.angle_gamma   90.00
#
_symmetry.space_group_name_H-M   'P 1'
#
loop_
_entity.id
_entity.type
_entity.pdbx_description
1 polymer ?
#
loop_
_entity_poly.entity_id
_entity_poly.type
_entity_poly.pdbx_seq_one_letter_code
_entity_poly.pdbx_strand_id
1 'polypeptide(L)'
;MNILVTHQVVAFLAVIEEAGIPALRIAFTIAVIVFLLGGISIFRRRHQFFDRDPDVDNDVPVVRRNREEAIMFVWGGLTLVLLYVLDQVWSA
;
A
#
# COMPACT_ATOMS: atom_id res chain seq x y z
N MET A 1 -14.09 15.55 36.54
CA MET A 1 -12.88 15.65 35.71
C MET A 1 -12.27 17.04 35.91
N ASN A 2 -10.98 17.15 36.19
CA ASN A 2 -10.33 18.42 36.54
C ASN A 2 -10.14 19.29 35.29
N ILE A 3 -10.64 20.52 35.30
CA ILE A 3 -10.63 21.44 34.15
C ILE A 3 -9.19 21.71 33.68
N LEU A 4 -8.23 21.79 34.61
CA LEU A 4 -6.81 21.98 34.31
C LEU A 4 -6.24 20.81 33.49
N VAL A 5 -6.61 19.58 33.88
CA VAL A 5 -6.19 18.35 33.18
C VAL A 5 -6.80 18.31 31.78
N THR A 6 -8.07 18.71 31.62
CA THR A 6 -8.70 18.78 30.30
C THR A 6 -7.96 19.75 29.37
N HIS A 7 -7.56 20.93 29.86
CA HIS A 7 -6.83 21.91 29.03
C HIS A 7 -5.45 21.40 28.62
N GLN A 8 -4.73 20.74 29.53
CA GLN A 8 -3.42 20.15 29.22
C GLN A 8 -3.54 19.02 28.17
N VAL A 9 -4.55 18.16 28.28
CA VAL A 9 -4.79 17.08 27.32
C VAL A 9 -5.19 17.63 25.96
N VAL A 10 -6.09 18.62 25.88
CA VAL A 10 -6.51 19.23 24.61
C VAL A 10 -5.34 19.92 23.91
N ALA A 11 -4.52 20.67 24.65
CA ALA A 11 -3.34 21.32 24.10
C ALA A 11 -2.32 20.29 23.57
N PHE A 12 -2.12 19.19 24.28
CA PHE A 12 -1.24 18.11 23.83
C PHE A 12 -1.75 17.40 22.57
N LEU A 13 -3.06 17.11 22.50
CA LEU A 13 -3.69 16.53 21.31
C LEU A 13 -3.58 17.45 20.09
N ALA A 14 -3.77 18.75 20.27
CA ALA A 14 -3.66 19.72 19.16
C ALA A 14 -2.26 19.71 18.51
N VAL A 15 -1.19 19.61 19.31
CA VAL A 15 0.18 19.51 18.80
C VAL A 15 0.41 18.21 18.03
N ILE A 16 -0.17 17.10 18.51
CA ILE A 16 -0.10 15.81 17.82
C ILE A 16 -0.86 15.85 16.49
N GLU A 17 -2.06 16.44 16.46
CA GLU A 17 -2.85 16.55 15.23
C GLU A 17 -2.17 17.42 14.18
N GLU A 18 -1.58 18.56 14.59
CA GLU A 18 -0.89 19.49 13.70
C GLU A 18 0.28 18.82 12.97
N ALA A 19 1.05 17.98 13.65
CA ALA A 19 2.16 17.23 13.05
C ALA A 19 1.73 15.88 12.43
N GLY A 20 0.65 15.29 12.94
CA GLY A 20 0.19 13.95 12.60
C GLY A 20 -0.33 13.84 11.18
N ILE A 21 -1.18 14.78 10.76
CA ILE A 21 -1.77 14.76 9.41
C ILE A 21 -0.69 14.92 8.31
N PRO A 22 0.24 15.90 8.38
CA PRO A 22 1.34 16.00 7.42
C PRO A 22 2.23 14.75 7.38
N ALA A 23 2.55 14.17 8.55
CA ALA A 23 3.34 12.94 8.62
C ALA A 23 2.63 11.77 7.92
N LEU A 24 1.32 11.62 8.15
CA LEU A 24 0.50 10.59 7.50
C LEU A 24 0.49 10.76 5.97
N ARG A 25 0.30 12.00 5.49
CA ARG A 25 0.33 12.31 4.05
C ARG A 25 1.64 11.86 3.42
N ILE A 26 2.77 12.22 4.02
CA ILE A 26 4.11 11.84 3.53
C ILE A 26 4.27 10.31 3.53
N ALA A 27 3.93 9.66 4.64
CA ALA A 27 4.07 8.20 4.77
C ALA A 27 3.26 7.44 3.72
N PHE A 28 1.98 7.80 3.53
CA PHE A 28 1.13 7.16 2.53
C PHE A 28 1.55 7.49 1.09
N THR A 29 2.02 8.71 0.82
CA THR A 29 2.58 9.04 -0.50
C THR A 29 3.79 8.17 -0.82
N ILE A 30 4.72 8.00 0.12
CA ILE A 30 5.89 7.13 -0.05
C ILE A 30 5.45 5.67 -0.26
N ALA A 31 4.51 5.18 0.56
CA ALA A 31 4.00 3.82 0.44
C ALA A 31 3.38 3.54 -0.94
N VAL A 32 2.55 4.47 -1.45
CA VAL A 32 1.98 4.37 -2.81
C VAL A 32 3.07 4.36 -3.87
N ILE A 33 4.06 5.25 -3.78
CA ILE A 33 5.17 5.30 -4.75
C ILE A 33 5.92 3.96 -4.78
N VAL A 34 6.26 3.41 -3.62
CA VAL A 34 6.94 2.11 -3.52
C VAL A 34 6.11 0.99 -4.12
N PHE A 35 4.80 0.96 -3.86
CA PHE A 35 3.89 -0.03 -4.45
C PHE A 35 3.78 0.08 -5.97
N LEU A 36 3.72 1.31 -6.51
CA LEU A 36 3.69 1.54 -7.94
C LEU A 36 5.00 1.10 -8.60
N LEU A 37 6.15 1.48 -8.03
CA LEU A 37 7.46 1.08 -8.53
C LEU A 37 7.65 -0.45 -8.44
N GLY A 38 7.21 -1.07 -7.36
CA GLY A 38 7.21 -2.52 -7.19
C GLY A 38 6.37 -3.21 -8.27
N GLY A 39 5.15 -2.73 -8.49
CA GLY A 39 4.27 -3.24 -9.54
C GLY A 39 4.88 -3.10 -10.94
N ILE A 40 5.46 -1.94 -11.26
CA ILE A 40 6.18 -1.71 -12.52
C ILE A 40 7.36 -2.68 -12.66
N SER A 41 8.14 -2.89 -11.60
CA SER A 41 9.28 -3.80 -11.60
C SER A 41 8.84 -5.24 -11.87
N ILE A 42 7.79 -5.70 -11.18
CA ILE A 42 7.20 -7.04 -11.38
C ILE A 42 6.70 -7.17 -12.82
N PHE A 43 5.96 -6.18 -13.33
CA PHE A 43 5.42 -6.22 -14.69
C PHE A 43 6.52 -6.26 -15.77
N ARG A 44 7.61 -5.52 -15.57
CA ARG A 44 8.77 -5.51 -16.49
C ARG A 44 9.53 -6.82 -16.47
N ARG A 45 9.59 -7.49 -15.31
CA ARG A 45 10.26 -8.78 -15.11
C ARG A 45 9.29 -9.96 -15.13
N ARG A 46 8.05 -9.76 -15.60
CA ARG A 46 7.00 -10.79 -15.55
C ARG A 46 7.42 -12.11 -16.18
N HIS A 47 8.19 -12.04 -17.27
CA HIS A 47 8.75 -13.22 -17.93
C HIS A 47 9.68 -14.01 -17.00
N GLN A 48 10.52 -13.33 -16.22
CA GLN A 48 11.42 -14.01 -15.27
C GLN A 48 10.66 -14.65 -14.10
N PHE A 49 9.51 -14.11 -13.73
CA PHE A 49 8.73 -14.58 -12.58
C PHE A 49 7.62 -15.57 -12.93
N PHE A 50 7.10 -15.54 -14.15
CA PHE A 50 5.91 -16.28 -14.57
C PHE A 50 6.11 -17.11 -15.84
N ASP A 51 7.33 -17.16 -16.39
CA ASP A 51 7.66 -18.13 -17.45
C ASP A 51 7.71 -19.56 -16.88
N ARG A 52 7.97 -20.50 -17.78
CA ARG A 52 7.97 -21.92 -17.45
C ARG A 52 9.06 -22.25 -16.43
N ASP A 53 8.67 -22.93 -15.36
CA ASP A 53 9.55 -23.47 -14.34
C ASP A 53 9.69 -24.99 -14.53
N PRO A 54 10.89 -25.50 -14.91
CA PRO A 54 11.10 -26.93 -15.10
C PRO A 54 11.04 -27.74 -13.81
N ASP A 55 11.18 -27.10 -12.64
CA ASP A 55 11.16 -27.78 -11.33
C ASP A 55 9.73 -27.98 -10.79
N VAL A 56 8.71 -27.57 -11.54
CA VAL A 56 7.29 -27.66 -11.17
C VAL A 56 6.56 -28.65 -12.07
N ASP A 57 6.17 -29.81 -11.51
CA ASP A 57 5.54 -30.92 -12.25
C ASP A 57 4.26 -30.53 -13.00
N ASN A 58 3.48 -29.57 -12.49
CA ASN A 58 2.20 -29.15 -13.09
C ASN A 58 2.26 -27.76 -13.74
N ASP A 59 3.41 -27.41 -14.32
CA ASP A 59 3.60 -26.11 -14.93
C ASP A 59 3.01 -25.99 -16.36
N VAL A 60 1.68 -26.06 -16.42
CA VAL A 60 0.90 -25.89 -17.64
C VAL A 60 0.52 -24.41 -17.88
N PRO A 61 0.29 -23.97 -19.14
CA PRO A 61 -0.04 -22.58 -19.44
C PRO A 61 -1.18 -21.98 -18.61
N VAL A 62 -2.22 -22.75 -18.32
CA VAL A 62 -3.37 -22.29 -17.51
C VAL A 62 -2.97 -22.01 -16.05
N VAL A 63 -2.11 -22.83 -15.46
CA VAL A 63 -1.65 -22.65 -14.07
C VAL A 63 -0.74 -21.43 -13.95
N ARG A 64 0.12 -21.18 -14.95
CA ARG A 64 0.96 -19.97 -15.00
C ARG A 64 0.13 -18.70 -15.07
N ARG A 65 -0.85 -18.68 -15.97
CA ARG A 65 -1.76 -17.54 -16.11
C ARG A 65 -2.55 -17.29 -14.82
N ASN A 66 -3.08 -18.33 -14.17
CA ASN A 66 -3.79 -18.18 -12.90
C ASN A 66 -2.90 -17.59 -11.79
N ARG A 67 -1.62 -17.99 -11.73
CA ARG A 67 -0.66 -17.43 -10.76
C ARG A 67 -0.40 -15.96 -11.02
N GLU A 68 -0.16 -15.59 -12.28
CA GLU A 68 0.03 -14.19 -12.68
C GLU A 68 -1.22 -13.35 -12.33
N GLU A 69 -2.41 -13.82 -12.70
CA GLU A 69 -3.68 -13.15 -12.43
C GLU A 69 -3.95 -12.99 -10.92
N ALA A 70 -3.68 -14.03 -10.11
CA ALA A 70 -3.83 -13.96 -8.66
C ALA A 70 -2.93 -12.88 -8.04
N ILE A 71 -1.67 -12.82 -8.46
CA ILE A 71 -0.71 -11.82 -7.97
C ILE A 71 -1.10 -10.43 -8.43
N MET A 72 -1.48 -10.25 -9.70
CA MET A 72 -1.96 -8.97 -10.22
C MET A 72 -3.23 -8.50 -9.49
N PHE A 73 -4.14 -9.42 -9.16
CA PHE A 73 -5.37 -9.10 -8.44
C PHE A 73 -5.09 -8.63 -7.02
N VAL A 74 -4.26 -9.36 -6.26
CA VAL A 74 -3.89 -8.97 -4.89
C VAL A 74 -3.10 -7.66 -4.88
N TRP A 75 -2.09 -7.53 -5.76
CA TRP A 75 -1.28 -6.32 -5.86
C TRP A 75 -2.11 -5.11 -6.27
N GLY A 76 -2.97 -5.27 -7.27
CA GLY A 76 -3.89 -4.24 -7.75
C GLY A 76 -4.88 -3.81 -6.66
N GLY A 77 -5.48 -4.78 -5.96
CA GLY A 77 -6.36 -4.51 -4.83
C GLY A 77 -5.67 -3.71 -3.71
N LEU A 78 -4.47 -4.12 -3.30
CA LEU A 78 -3.68 -3.39 -2.30
C LEU A 78 -3.31 -1.98 -2.78
N THR A 79 -2.95 -1.83 -4.05
CA THR A 79 -2.64 -0.52 -4.63
C THR A 79 -3.87 0.40 -4.60
N LEU A 80 -5.05 -0.12 -4.94
CA LEU A 80 -6.30 0.66 -4.88
C LEU A 80 -6.66 1.06 -3.44
N VAL A 81 -6.47 0.17 -2.46
CA VAL A 81 -6.67 0.49 -1.04
C VAL A 81 -5.72 1.60 -0.60
N LEU A 82 -4.44 1.53 -0.97
CA LEU A 82 -3.47 2.58 -0.64
C LEU A 82 -3.81 3.92 -1.29
N LEU A 83 -4.25 3.92 -2.55
CA LEU A 83 -4.70 5.14 -3.23
C LEU A 83 -5.94 5.74 -2.56
N TYR A 84 -6.90 4.90 -2.16
CA TYR A 84 -8.09 5.34 -1.43
C TYR A 84 -7.73 5.98 -0.09
N VAL A 85 -6.85 5.35 0.69
CA VAL A 85 -6.40 5.90 1.98
C VAL A 85 -5.61 7.19 1.76
N LEU A 86 -4.75 7.25 0.74
CA LEU A 86 -4.02 8.46 0.40
C LEU A 86 -4.98 9.61 0.10
N ASP A 87 -6.02 9.37 -0.71
CA ASP A 87 -7.05 10.37 -1.03
C ASP A 87 -7.78 10.87 0.23
N GLN A 88 -8.16 9.96 1.14
CA GLN A 88 -8.77 10.34 2.42
C GLN A 88 -7.85 11.22 3.27
N VAL A 89 -6.58 10.86 3.37
CA VAL A 89 -5.59 11.57 4.20
C VAL A 89 -5.23 12.96 3.63
N TRP A 90 -5.33 13.12 2.31
CA TRP A 90 -5.16 14.43 1.66
C TRP A 90 -6.43 15.29 1.68
N SER A 91 -7.61 14.67 1.78
CA SER A 91 -8.91 15.36 1.84
C SER A 91 -9.38 15.69 3.26
N ALA A 92 -8.76 15.10 4.28
CA ALA A 92 -8.94 15.42 5.70
C ALA A 92 -8.23 16.73 6.07
#